data_AF-A0A660QM38-F1
#
_entry.id   AF-A0A660QM38-F1
#
_cell.length_a   1.000
_cell.length_b   1.000
_cell.length_c   1.000
_cell.angle_alpha   90.00
_cell.angle_beta   90.00
_cell.angle_gamma   90.00
#
_symmetry.space_group_name_H-M   'P 1'
#
loop_
_entity.id
_entity.type
_entity.pdbx_description
1 polymer ?
#
loop_
_entity_poly.entity_id
_entity_poly.type
_entity_poly.pdbx_seq_one_letter_code
_entity_poly.pdbx_strand_id
1 'polypeptide(L)'
;MLIGMVHLLPLPGSPGFKGSVETIEERALKDAIKLEKAGFDAVIVENFGDQPFTVGSFGKEALVTMTRIVTKIIDSISLRVGINIEFNCWEDEIMMAKFTGASFVRIEVLSERRFHPCGVVEPCLAQ
;
A
#
# COMPACT_ATOMS: atom_id res chain seq x y z
N MET A 1 4.07 -20.46 -1.00
CA MET A 1 4.22 -19.01 -0.94
C MET A 1 2.91 -18.39 -0.48
N LEU A 2 2.90 -17.76 0.68
CA LEU A 2 1.81 -17.01 1.29
C LEU A 2 2.25 -15.56 1.43
N ILE A 3 1.46 -14.62 0.90
CA ILE A 3 1.68 -13.19 1.03
C ILE A 3 0.55 -12.62 1.88
N GLY A 4 0.90 -12.00 3.00
CA GLY A 4 -0.07 -11.43 3.94
C GLY A 4 -0.36 -9.98 3.60
N MET A 5 -1.58 -9.52 3.87
CA MET A 5 -1.97 -8.13 3.65
C MET A 5 -1.88 -7.33 4.96
N VAL A 6 -1.17 -6.21 4.91
CA VAL A 6 -1.15 -5.18 5.95
C VAL A 6 -1.99 -4.01 5.45
N HIS A 7 -3.29 -4.07 5.72
CA HIS A 7 -4.21 -2.99 5.38
C HIS A 7 -4.02 -1.82 6.34
N LEU A 8 -3.68 -0.66 5.79
CA LEU A 8 -3.57 0.56 6.54
C LEU A 8 -4.96 1.09 6.93
N LEU A 9 -5.01 1.73 8.10
CA LEU A 9 -6.10 2.63 8.43
C LEU A 9 -6.10 3.82 7.45
N PRO A 10 -7.22 4.56 7.32
CA PRO A 10 -7.27 5.71 6.41
C PRO A 10 -6.11 6.68 6.66
N LEU A 11 -5.44 7.13 5.60
CA LEU A 11 -4.26 7.99 5.63
C LEU A 11 -4.65 9.48 5.60
N PRO A 12 -3.76 10.41 6.00
CA PRO A 12 -3.98 11.84 5.83
C PRO A 12 -4.41 12.19 4.40
N GLY A 13 -5.50 12.94 4.28
CA GLY A 13 -6.16 13.27 3.00
C GLY A 13 -7.37 12.38 2.66
N SER A 14 -7.49 11.19 3.26
CA SER A 14 -8.69 10.34 3.11
C SER A 14 -9.86 10.88 3.95
N PRO A 15 -11.12 10.79 3.47
CA PRO A 15 -12.32 11.14 4.24
C PRO A 15 -12.45 10.36 5.56
N GLY A 16 -11.87 9.17 5.64
CA GLY A 16 -11.89 8.31 6.82
C GLY A 16 -10.83 8.65 7.87
N PHE A 17 -9.87 9.54 7.57
CA PHE A 17 -8.74 9.82 8.45
C PHE A 17 -9.18 10.34 9.81
N LYS A 18 -8.76 9.64 10.86
CA LYS A 18 -9.01 9.97 12.26
C LYS A 18 -7.78 9.63 13.10
N GLY A 19 -7.46 10.49 14.05
CA GLY A 19 -6.35 10.26 14.97
C GLY A 19 -5.01 10.72 14.38
N SER A 20 -3.97 9.92 14.59
CA SER A 20 -2.59 10.30 14.25
C SER A 20 -1.91 9.25 13.37
N VAL A 21 -0.89 9.68 12.63
CA VAL A 21 -0.05 8.79 11.80
C VAL A 21 0.58 7.68 12.64
N GLU A 22 0.93 7.98 13.90
CA GLU A 22 1.51 7.03 14.85
C GLU A 22 0.55 5.86 15.12
N THR A 23 -0.76 6.11 15.17
CA THR A 23 -1.77 5.05 15.40
C THR A 23 -1.84 4.10 14.20
N ILE A 24 -1.76 4.63 12.99
CA ILE A 24 -1.74 3.86 11.74
C ILE A 24 -0.49 2.99 11.70
N GLU A 25 0.67 3.60 11.99
CA GLU A 25 1.98 2.96 12.00
C GLU A 25 2.06 1.82 13.03
N GLU A 26 1.63 2.06 14.27
CA GLU A 26 1.59 1.04 15.33
C GLU A 26 0.70 -0.14 14.94
N ARG A 27 -0.45 0.12 14.33
CA ARG A 27 -1.36 -0.93 13.89
C ARG A 27 -0.74 -1.75 12.75
N ALA A 28 -0.17 -1.08 11.75
CA ALA A 28 0.44 -1.72 10.60
C ALA A 28 1.63 -2.61 11.02
N LEU A 29 2.50 -2.11 11.91
CA LEU A 29 3.62 -2.87 12.48
C LEU A 29 3.12 -4.10 13.25
N LYS A 30 2.09 -3.95 14.07
CA LYS A 30 1.51 -5.07 14.82
C LYS A 30 1.00 -6.18 13.91
N ASP A 31 0.37 -5.82 12.80
CA ASP A 31 -0.16 -6.80 11.85
C ASP A 31 0.97 -7.45 11.02
N ALA A 32 1.97 -6.68 10.59
CA ALA A 32 3.17 -7.20 9.91
C ALA A 32 3.94 -8.21 10.76
N ILE A 33 4.19 -7.90 12.04
CA ILE A 33 4.89 -8.80 12.99
C ILE A 33 4.08 -10.08 13.23
N LYS A 34 2.74 -10.00 13.26
CA LYS A 34 1.90 -11.20 13.39
C LYS A 34 1.99 -12.09 12.17
N LEU A 35 2.00 -11.52 10.96
CA LEU A 35 2.13 -12.27 9.72
C LEU A 35 3.49 -12.98 9.65
N GLU A 36 4.57 -12.31 10.06
CA GLU A 36 5.88 -12.94 10.21
C GLU A 36 5.85 -14.12 11.19
N LYS A 37 5.30 -13.92 12.40
CA LYS A 37 5.18 -14.98 13.40
C LYS A 37 4.29 -16.14 12.96
N ALA A 38 3.34 -15.89 12.06
CA ALA A 38 2.48 -16.90 11.48
C ALA A 38 3.15 -17.69 10.34
N GLY A 39 4.37 -17.34 9.94
CA GLY A 39 5.14 -18.05 8.92
C GLY A 39 4.79 -17.68 7.48
N PHE A 40 4.32 -16.45 7.23
CA PHE A 40 4.15 -15.94 5.87
C PHE A 40 5.49 -15.72 5.17
N ASP A 41 5.50 -15.83 3.84
CA ASP A 41 6.72 -15.68 3.02
C ASP A 41 7.03 -14.21 2.67
N ALA A 42 6.00 -13.35 2.67
CA ALA A 42 6.08 -11.92 2.37
C ALA A 42 4.83 -11.19 2.89
N VAL A 43 4.86 -9.86 2.89
CA VAL A 43 3.70 -9.01 3.16
C VAL A 43 3.52 -7.95 2.06
N ILE A 44 2.29 -7.48 1.84
CA ILE A 44 1.98 -6.28 1.05
C ILE A 44 1.37 -5.25 1.99
N VAL A 45 1.90 -4.02 1.95
CA VAL A 45 1.30 -2.87 2.64
C VAL A 45 0.37 -2.17 1.66
N GLU A 46 -0.89 -1.95 2.06
CA GLU A 46 -1.94 -1.45 1.17
C GLU A 46 -2.77 -0.35 1.83
N ASN A 47 -3.11 0.71 1.10
CA ASN A 47 -3.94 1.82 1.57
C ASN A 47 -5.44 1.51 1.59
N PHE A 48 -5.83 0.27 1.89
CA PHE A 48 -7.23 -0.21 1.81
C PHE A 48 -8.24 0.62 2.62
N GLY A 49 -7.78 1.31 3.68
CA GLY A 49 -8.59 2.22 4.48
C GLY A 49 -9.00 3.53 3.78
N ASP A 50 -8.41 3.89 2.63
CA ASP A 50 -8.61 5.19 1.97
C ASP A 50 -9.94 5.34 1.20
N GLN A 51 -10.95 4.54 1.51
CA GLN A 51 -12.25 4.62 0.84
C GLN A 51 -12.93 5.99 1.05
N PRO A 52 -13.55 6.58 0.00
CA PRO A 52 -13.57 6.16 -1.40
C PRO A 52 -12.27 6.49 -2.15
N PHE A 53 -11.89 5.60 -3.06
CA PHE A 53 -10.61 5.71 -3.75
C PHE A 53 -10.70 6.48 -5.08
N THR A 54 -9.59 7.09 -5.49
CA THR A 54 -9.43 7.83 -6.75
C THR A 54 -8.52 7.10 -7.74
N VAL A 55 -8.98 6.92 -8.98
CA VAL A 55 -8.21 6.24 -10.02
C VAL A 55 -6.96 7.03 -10.42
N GLY A 56 -5.79 6.38 -10.36
CA GLY A 56 -4.50 6.94 -10.79
C GLY A 56 -4.08 8.21 -10.06
N SER A 57 -4.63 8.46 -8.87
CA SER A 57 -4.33 9.64 -8.07
C SER A 57 -4.16 9.24 -6.62
N PHE A 58 -2.98 9.49 -6.07
CA PHE A 58 -2.68 9.32 -4.66
C PHE A 58 -2.19 10.64 -4.05
N GLY A 59 -2.85 11.09 -2.98
CA GLY A 59 -2.53 12.38 -2.36
C GLY A 59 -1.10 12.40 -1.80
N LYS A 60 -0.38 13.53 -1.94
CA LYS A 60 1.01 13.65 -1.46
C LYS A 60 1.16 13.37 0.04
N GLU A 61 0.19 13.79 0.84
CA GLU A 61 0.18 13.52 2.28
C GLU A 61 0.06 12.01 2.57
N ALA A 62 -0.82 11.31 1.85
CA ALA A 62 -0.96 9.86 1.93
C ALA A 62 0.30 9.14 1.43
N LEU A 63 0.89 9.58 0.31
CA LEU A 63 2.13 9.03 -0.25
C LEU A 63 3.29 9.12 0.74
N VAL A 64 3.54 10.29 1.30
CA VAL A 64 4.61 10.50 2.29
C VAL A 64 4.35 9.70 3.57
N THR A 65 3.09 9.65 4.02
CA THR A 65 2.70 8.90 5.21
C THR A 65 2.91 7.40 5.02
N MET A 66 2.43 6.84 3.91
CA MET A 66 2.59 5.43 3.58
C MET A 66 4.06 5.07 3.38
N THR A 67 4.84 5.93 2.73
CA THR A 67 6.30 5.76 2.59
C THR A 67 6.97 5.61 3.95
N ARG A 68 6.68 6.51 4.91
CA ARG A 68 7.19 6.44 6.29
C ARG A 68 6.83 5.10 6.95
N ILE A 69 5.58 4.66 6.82
CA ILE A 69 5.10 3.42 7.43
C ILE A 69 5.80 2.20 6.80
N VAL A 70 5.91 2.16 5.48
CA VAL A 70 6.58 1.07 4.74
C VAL A 70 8.05 0.97 5.15
N THR A 71 8.79 2.08 5.21
CA THR A 71 10.19 2.09 5.67
C THR A 71 10.30 1.46 7.06
N LYS A 72 9.42 1.86 7.99
CA LYS A 72 9.47 1.33 9.35
C LYS A 72 9.12 -0.16 9.44
N ILE A 73 8.19 -0.63 8.61
CA ILE A 73 7.86 -2.07 8.52
C ILE A 73 9.07 -2.85 8.00
N ILE A 74 9.74 -2.37 6.95
CA ILE A 74 10.95 -3.00 6.39
C ILE A 74 12.03 -3.14 7.47
N ASP A 75 12.24 -2.12 8.31
CA ASP A 75 13.22 -2.16 9.39
C ASP A 75 12.82 -3.10 10.55
N SER A 76 11.55 -3.49 10.63
CA SER A 76 10.98 -4.19 11.79
C SER A 76 10.73 -5.68 11.59
N ILE A 77 10.76 -6.18 10.35
CA ILE A 77 10.51 -7.59 10.02
C ILE A 77 11.56 -8.11 9.04
N SER A 78 11.75 -9.42 9.00
CA SER A 78 12.66 -10.11 8.07
C SER A 78 12.00 -10.52 6.75
N LEU A 79 10.67 -10.38 6.64
CA LEU A 79 9.93 -10.73 5.44
C LEU A 79 10.15 -9.71 4.31
N ARG A 80 10.06 -10.18 3.06
CA ARG A 80 9.98 -9.30 1.89
C ARG A 80 8.70 -8.47 1.97
N VAL A 81 8.83 -7.16 1.81
CA VAL A 81 7.72 -6.21 1.79
C VAL A 81 7.39 -5.84 0.36
N GLY A 82 6.10 -5.89 0.01
CA GLY A 82 5.54 -5.37 -1.21
C GLY A 82 4.64 -4.16 -0.95
N ILE A 83 4.34 -3.41 -2.00
CA ILE A 83 3.52 -2.20 -1.94
C ILE A 83 2.31 -2.37 -2.85
N ASN A 84 1.15 -1.94 -2.38
CA ASN A 84 -0.02 -1.72 -3.21
C ASN A 84 -0.69 -0.38 -2.90
N ILE A 85 -0.86 0.48 -3.90
CA ILE A 85 -1.64 1.71 -3.81
C ILE A 85 -2.87 1.56 -4.72
N GLU A 86 -4.00 1.37 -4.05
CA GLU A 86 -5.29 1.04 -4.67
C GLU A 86 -5.66 2.00 -5.81
N PHE A 87 -6.27 1.40 -6.85
CA PHE A 87 -6.67 2.04 -8.10
C PHE A 87 -5.53 2.51 -8.99
N ASN A 88 -4.49 1.68 -9.07
CA ASN A 88 -3.49 1.67 -10.12
C ASN A 88 -2.58 2.91 -10.12
N CYS A 89 -2.13 3.35 -8.94
CA CYS A 89 -1.09 4.39 -8.81
C CYS A 89 0.31 3.79 -8.98
N TRP A 90 0.52 3.03 -10.05
CA TRP A 90 1.67 2.14 -10.26
C TRP A 90 3.03 2.88 -10.27
N GLU A 91 3.07 4.14 -10.74
CA GLU A 91 4.29 4.96 -10.69
C GLU A 91 4.70 5.25 -9.24
N ASP A 92 3.75 5.61 -8.39
CA ASP A 92 3.97 5.88 -6.97
C ASP A 92 4.42 4.60 -6.24
N GLU A 93 3.85 3.44 -6.59
CA GLU A 93 4.27 2.15 -6.02
C GLU A 93 5.72 1.84 -6.35
N ILE A 94 6.11 1.95 -7.63
CA ILE A 94 7.48 1.68 -8.09
C ILE A 94 8.46 2.65 -7.45
N MET A 95 8.09 3.93 -7.38
CA MET A 95 8.91 4.96 -6.75
C MET A 95 9.08 4.70 -5.26
N MET A 96 7.99 4.41 -4.54
CA MET A 96 8.05 4.07 -3.12
C MET A 96 8.89 2.81 -2.90
N ALA A 97 8.75 1.77 -3.72
CA ALA A 97 9.55 0.55 -3.60
C ALA A 97 11.05 0.84 -3.76
N LYS A 98 11.41 1.65 -4.77
CA LYS A 98 12.79 2.06 -5.03
C LYS A 98 13.43 2.79 -3.85
N PHE A 99 12.70 3.68 -3.18
CA PHE A 99 13.24 4.52 -2.11
C PHE A 99 13.13 3.93 -0.71
N THR A 100 12.22 2.97 -0.49
CA THR A 100 12.05 2.29 0.81
C THR A 100 12.83 0.98 0.89
N GLY A 101 13.18 0.37 -0.25
CA GLY A 101 13.78 -0.96 -0.30
C GLY A 101 12.75 -2.09 -0.34
N ALA A 102 11.48 -1.80 -0.61
CA ALA A 102 10.47 -2.83 -0.83
C ALA A 102 10.85 -3.70 -2.04
N SER A 103 10.52 -4.99 -1.97
CA SER A 103 10.99 -6.02 -2.90
C SER A 103 10.13 -6.16 -4.16
N PHE A 104 8.86 -5.74 -4.12
CA PHE A 104 7.92 -5.87 -5.23
C PHE A 104 6.74 -4.90 -5.09
N VAL A 105 5.96 -4.76 -6.16
CA VAL A 105 4.71 -3.98 -6.19
C VAL A 105 3.57 -4.86 -6.70
N ARG A 106 2.32 -4.46 -6.43
CA ARG A 106 1.12 -5.14 -6.92
C ARG A 106 0.28 -4.17 -7.74
N ILE A 107 0.48 -4.19 -9.05
CA ILE A 107 -0.33 -3.40 -9.98
C ILE A 107 -1.68 -4.09 -10.22
N GLU A 108 -2.82 -3.45 -9.93
CA GLU A 108 -4.13 -4.08 -10.11
C GLU A 108 -4.54 -4.20 -11.57
N VAL A 109 -4.18 -3.21 -12.39
CA VAL A 109 -4.59 -3.12 -13.79
C VAL A 109 -3.35 -2.99 -14.68
N LEU A 110 -2.76 -4.14 -15.02
CA LEU A 110 -1.53 -4.23 -15.81
C LEU A 110 -1.79 -4.07 -17.33
N SER A 111 -2.68 -4.90 -17.89
CA SER A 111 -2.85 -5.04 -19.36
C SER A 111 -4.24 -4.73 -19.89
N GLU A 112 -5.29 -5.02 -19.11
CA GLU A 112 -6.68 -4.88 -19.55
C GLU A 112 -7.38 -3.78 -18.77
N ARG A 113 -8.03 -2.84 -19.46
CA ARG A 113 -8.91 -1.85 -18.84
C ARG A 113 -9.97 -2.53 -17.96
N ARG A 114 -10.23 -1.97 -16.79
CA ARG A 114 -11.24 -2.48 -15.84
C ARG A 114 -12.28 -1.40 -15.52
N PHE A 115 -13.51 -1.85 -15.29
CA PHE A 115 -14.59 -1.03 -14.75
C PHE A 115 -14.72 -1.29 -13.24
N HIS A 116 -14.75 -0.23 -12.45
CA HIS A 116 -14.88 -0.26 -11.00
C HIS A 116 -15.96 0.75 -10.54
N PRO A 117 -16.58 0.59 -9.35
CA PRO A 117 -17.43 1.63 -8.76
C PRO A 117 -16.82 3.04 -8.70
N CYS A 118 -15.49 3.16 -8.68
CA CYS A 118 -14.77 4.44 -8.69
C CYS A 118 -14.53 5.02 -10.09
N GLY A 119 -14.84 4.27 -11.15
CA GLY A 119 -14.65 4.69 -12.54
C GLY A 119 -13.96 3.63 -13.42
N VAL A 120 -13.44 4.09 -14.55
CA VAL A 120 -12.66 3.27 -15.48
C VAL A 120 -11.18 3.36 -15.08
N VAL A 121 -10.53 2.21 -14.94
CA VAL A 121 -9.10 2.12 -14.65
C VAL A 121 -8.38 1.68 -15.92
N GLU A 122 -7.49 2.52 -16.42
CA GLU A 122 -6.65 2.24 -17.58
C GLU A 122 -5.47 1.33 -17.21
N PRO A 123 -5.05 0.43 -18.11
CA PRO A 123 -3.90 -0.43 -17.85
C PRO A 123 -2.59 0.35 -17.84
N CYS A 124 -1.64 -0.04 -16.97
CA CYS A 124 -0.35 0.65 -16.89
C CYS A 124 0.51 0.42 -18.14
N LEU A 125 0.41 -0.73 -18.83
CA LEU A 125 1.16 -0.99 -20.06
C LEU A 125 0.75 -0.10 -21.25
N ALA A 126 -0.35 0.63 -21.14
CA ALA A 126 -0.83 1.55 -22.16
C ALA A 126 -0.47 3.02 -21.88
N GLN A 127 0.27 3.30 -20.80
CA GLN A 127 0.65 4.63 -20.32
C GLN A 127 2.17 4.77 -20.33
#